data_AF-A0A2N8PTV2-F1
#
_entry.id   AF-A0A2N8PTV2-F1
#
_cell.length_a   1.000
_cell.length_b   1.000
_cell.length_c   1.000
_cell.angle_alpha   90.00
_cell.angle_beta   90.00
_cell.angle_gamma   90.00
#
_symmetry.space_group_name_H-M   'P 1'
#
loop_
_entity.id
_entity.type
_entity.pdbx_description
1 polymer ?
#
loop_
_entity_poly.entity_id
_entity_poly.type
_entity_poly.pdbx_seq_one_letter_code
_entity_poly.pdbx_strand_id
1 'polypeptide(L)'
;MRDNILQYVKEKSRIDKCERLLLSVSTKDVAEDLTLERTRVSKILNQAVKQKELLKIRGKPVCYIFNFYNLEQVIWPDTDSLWESIFNQSLGETNYIESSKN
;
A
#
# COMPACT_ATOMS: atom_id res chain seq x y z
N MET A 1 11.83 13.94 10.11
CA MET A 1 12.53 12.96 9.23
C MET A 1 11.69 11.74 8.92
N ARG A 2 11.27 10.95 9.93
CA ARG A 2 10.27 9.87 9.70
C ARG A 2 9.03 10.43 9.02
N ASP A 3 8.54 11.56 9.53
CA ASP A 3 7.34 12.23 9.00
C ASP A 3 7.54 12.68 7.56
N ASN A 4 8.73 13.19 7.19
CA ASN A 4 9.07 13.56 5.81
C ASN A 4 9.02 12.34 4.87
N ILE A 5 9.52 11.18 5.31
CA ILE A 5 9.46 9.93 4.53
C ILE A 5 8.00 9.48 4.37
N LEU A 6 7.21 9.50 5.44
CA LEU A 6 5.80 9.11 5.37
C LEU A 6 4.97 10.06 4.51
N GLN A 7 5.21 11.36 4.65
CA GLN A 7 4.58 12.38 3.83
C GLN A 7 4.93 12.18 2.35
N TYR A 8 6.20 11.94 2.04
CA TYR A 8 6.64 11.63 0.67
C TYR A 8 5.91 10.40 0.12
N VAL A 9 5.86 9.29 0.86
CA VAL A 9 5.16 8.08 0.42
C VAL A 9 3.67 8.35 0.20
N LYS A 10 3.04 9.11 1.10
CA LYS A 10 1.63 9.49 1.00
C LYS A 10 1.33 10.36 -0.23
N GLU A 11 2.22 11.28 -0.58
CA GLU A 11 2.05 12.17 -1.74
C GLU A 11 2.32 11.47 -3.07
N LYS A 12 3.28 10.54 -3.08
CA LYS A 12 3.76 9.88 -4.32
C LYS A 12 3.08 8.55 -4.61
N SER A 13 2.39 7.96 -3.64
CA SER A 13 1.60 6.76 -3.85
C SER A 13 0.13 7.10 -4.06
N ARG A 14 -0.55 6.36 -4.95
CA ARG A 14 -1.95 6.60 -5.33
C ARG A 14 -2.63 5.28 -5.68
N ILE A 15 -3.91 5.18 -5.37
CA ILE A 15 -4.78 4.08 -5.77
C ILE A 15 -5.99 4.70 -6.45
N ASP A 16 -6.16 4.48 -7.76
CA ASP A 16 -7.26 5.06 -8.53
C ASP A 16 -8.05 3.99 -9.27
N LYS A 17 -9.26 3.70 -8.78
CA LYS A 17 -10.12 2.64 -9.32
C LYS A 17 -10.52 2.91 -10.77
N CYS A 18 -10.81 4.16 -11.11
CA CYS A 18 -11.30 4.56 -12.43
C CYS A 18 -10.22 4.33 -13.49
N GLU A 19 -8.97 4.68 -13.15
CA GLU A 19 -7.82 4.53 -14.04
C GLU A 19 -7.14 3.15 -13.93
N ARG A 20 -7.62 2.28 -13.01
CA ARG A 20 -6.95 1.03 -12.60
C ARG A 20 -5.48 1.23 -12.29
N LEU A 21 -5.17 2.33 -11.62
CA LEU A 21 -3.80 2.78 -11.38
C LEU A 21 -3.40 2.56 -9.93
N LEU A 22 -2.27 1.86 -9.72
CA LEU A 22 -1.61 1.76 -8.42
C LEU A 22 -0.18 2.29 -8.53
N LEU A 23 0.05 3.48 -7.97
CA LEU A 23 1.37 4.08 -7.87
C LEU A 23 1.98 3.70 -6.51
N SER A 24 3.15 3.08 -6.55
CA SER A 24 3.93 2.71 -5.39
C SER A 24 5.33 3.32 -5.49
N VAL A 25 6.01 3.44 -4.35
CA VAL A 25 7.36 4.03 -4.29
C VAL A 25 8.37 3.01 -3.79
N SER A 26 9.55 2.97 -4.40
CA SER A 26 10.61 2.10 -3.94
C SER A 26 11.48 2.79 -2.87
N THR A 27 12.24 1.99 -2.11
CA THR A 27 13.24 2.54 -1.18
C THR A 27 14.30 3.38 -1.89
N LYS A 28 14.58 3.10 -3.17
CA LYS A 28 15.56 3.86 -3.96
C LYS A 28 15.02 5.27 -4.21
N ASP A 29 13.80 5.38 -4.73
CA ASP A 29 13.19 6.66 -5.10
C ASP A 29 13.10 7.59 -3.89
N VAL A 30 12.64 7.06 -2.74
CA VAL A 30 12.56 7.84 -1.49
C VAL A 30 13.94 8.33 -1.02
N ALA A 31 14.97 7.50 -1.17
CA ALA A 31 16.32 7.85 -0.73
C ALA A 31 16.96 8.90 -1.63
N GLU A 32 16.77 8.79 -2.95
CA GLU A 32 17.31 9.72 -3.94
C GLU A 32 16.62 11.09 -3.83
N ASP A 33 15.27 11.11 -3.85
CA ASP A 33 14.50 12.36 -3.82
C ASP A 33 14.65 13.13 -2.51
N LEU A 34 14.80 12.42 -1.38
CA LEU A 34 14.99 13.06 -0.08
C LEU A 34 16.48 13.25 0.29
N THR A 35 17.42 12.86 -0.56
CA THR A 35 18.87 12.91 -0.29
C THR A 35 19.27 12.19 1.01
N LEU A 36 18.70 11.00 1.25
CA LEU A 36 18.89 10.19 2.45
C LEU A 36 19.60 8.87 2.15
N GLU A 37 20.25 8.28 3.15
CA GLU A 37 20.83 6.94 3.02
C GLU A 37 19.75 5.85 2.88
N ARG A 38 19.91 4.98 1.88
CA ARG A 38 18.96 3.88 1.59
C ARG A 38 18.71 2.96 2.80
N THR A 39 19.74 2.65 3.57
CA THR A 39 19.63 1.79 4.77
C THR A 39 18.70 2.42 5.81
N ARG A 40 18.82 3.74 6.01
CA ARG A 40 17.99 4.51 6.94
C ARG A 40 16.55 4.58 6.49
N VAL A 41 16.33 4.87 5.20
CA VAL A 41 14.99 4.88 4.58
C VAL A 41 14.33 3.52 4.71
N SER A 42 15.03 2.43 4.35
CA SER A 42 14.52 1.06 4.48
C SER A 42 14.10 0.73 5.91
N LYS A 43 14.91 1.11 6.91
CA LYS A 43 14.59 0.89 8.33
C LYS A 43 13.30 1.60 8.73
N ILE A 44 13.13 2.86 8.33
CA ILE A 44 11.94 3.66 8.64
C ILE A 44 10.70 3.12 7.93
N LEU A 45 10.79 2.80 6.64
CA LEU A 45 9.67 2.25 5.87
C LEU A 45 9.20 0.91 6.45
N ASN A 46 10.11 0.00 6.79
CA ASN A 46 9.74 -1.27 7.41
C ASN A 46 9.14 -1.09 8.81
N GLN A 47 9.57 -0.08 9.58
CA GLN A 47 8.94 0.24 10.86
C GLN A 47 7.51 0.76 10.68
N ALA A 48 7.27 1.63 9.70
CA ALA A 48 5.93 2.13 9.39
C ALA A 48 4.99 1.02 8.88
N VAL A 49 5.52 0.03 8.16
CA VAL A 49 4.78 -1.17 7.78
C VAL A 49 4.35 -1.97 9.03
N LYS A 50 5.23 -2.14 10.03
CA LYS A 50 4.86 -2.78 11.31
C LYS A 50 3.81 -1.99 12.09
N GLN A 51 3.78 -0.67 11.90
CA GLN A 51 2.81 0.24 12.52
C GLN A 51 1.51 0.35 11.70
N LYS A 52 1.35 -0.43 10.62
CA LYS A 52 0.18 -0.45 9.72
C LYS A 52 -0.06 0.85 8.95
N GLU A 53 0.90 1.78 8.93
CA GLU A 53 0.79 3.04 8.18
C GLU A 53 1.07 2.87 6.69
N LEU A 54 1.94 1.91 6.35
CA LEU A 54 2.32 1.59 4.99
C LEU A 54 2.06 0.11 4.69
N LEU A 55 1.77 -0.18 3.43
CA LEU A 55 1.75 -1.55 2.91
C LEU A 55 3.03 -1.81 2.13
N LYS A 56 3.52 -3.06 2.22
CA LYS A 56 4.75 -3.50 1.55
C LYS A 56 4.40 -4.44 0.40
N ILE A 57 4.95 -4.14 -0.76
CA ILE A 57 4.80 -4.94 -1.98
C ILE A 57 6.15 -5.57 -2.29
N ARG A 58 6.19 -6.90 -2.37
CA ARG A 58 7.36 -7.67 -2.80
C ARG A 58 7.60 -7.42 -4.29
N GLY A 59 8.85 -7.61 -4.70
CA GLY A 59 9.28 -7.36 -6.07
C GLY A 59 10.76 -7.01 -6.14
N LYS A 60 11.21 -6.73 -7.37
CA LYS A 60 12.54 -6.18 -7.67
C LYS A 60 12.34 -4.94 -8.56
N PRO A 61 12.24 -3.72 -7.98
CA PRO A 61 12.48 -3.37 -6.59
C PRO A 61 11.30 -3.67 -5.63
N VAL A 62 11.58 -3.65 -4.32
CA VAL A 62 10.55 -3.66 -3.27
C VAL A 62 9.91 -2.29 -3.17
N CYS A 63 8.58 -2.25 -3.12
CA CYS A 63 7.81 -1.01 -3.12
C CYS A 63 6.90 -0.88 -1.89
N TYR A 64 6.47 0.35 -1.64
CA TYR A 64 5.63 0.74 -0.52
C TYR A 64 4.52 1.66 -1.02
N ILE A 65 3.37 1.59 -0.35
CA ILE A 65 2.22 2.46 -0.57
C ILE A 65 1.65 2.89 0.77
N PHE A 66 1.10 4.09 0.84
CA PHE A 66 0.40 4.53 2.04
C PHE A 66 -0.86 3.68 2.26
N ASN A 67 -1.12 3.30 3.50
CA ASN A 67 -2.27 2.45 3.82
C ASN A 67 -3.56 3.28 3.89
N PHE A 68 -4.06 3.73 2.73
CA PHE A 68 -5.26 4.57 2.63
C PHE A 68 -6.53 3.93 3.22
N TYR A 69 -6.57 2.59 3.26
CA TYR A 69 -7.75 1.81 3.68
C TYR A 69 -7.55 1.10 5.03
N ASN A 70 -6.48 1.40 5.76
CA ASN A 70 -6.15 0.74 7.03
C ASN A 70 -6.20 -0.80 6.95
N LEU A 71 -5.75 -1.38 5.82
CA LEU A 71 -5.69 -2.81 5.61
C LEU A 71 -4.79 -3.48 6.65
N GLU A 72 -5.06 -4.75 6.94
CA GLU A 72 -4.18 -5.55 7.78
C GLU A 72 -2.76 -5.62 7.22
N GLN A 73 -1.79 -5.79 8.12
CA GLN A 73 -0.40 -5.85 7.73
C GLN A 73 -0.10 -7.20 7.06
N VAL A 74 -0.25 -7.23 5.73
CA VAL A 74 0.17 -8.33 4.88
C VAL A 74 1.27 -7.82 3.94
N ILE A 75 2.27 -8.66 3.69
CA ILE A 75 3.24 -8.38 2.64
C ILE A 75 2.67 -8.90 1.34
N TRP A 76 2.34 -7.99 0.44
CA TRP A 76 1.75 -8.31 -0.86
C TRP A 76 2.83 -8.89 -1.79
N PRO A 77 2.52 -9.95 -2.56
CA PRO A 77 3.48 -10.53 -3.49
C PRO A 77 3.76 -9.60 -4.68
N ASP A 78 2.76 -8.85 -5.13
CA ASP A 78 2.78 -7.93 -6.26
C ASP A 78 1.66 -6.86 -6.12
N THR A 79 1.63 -5.91 -7.05
CA THR A 79 0.64 -4.83 -7.09
C THR A 79 -0.76 -5.32 -7.39
N ASP A 80 -0.90 -6.38 -8.20
CA ASP A 80 -2.18 -6.92 -8.62
C ASP A 80 -2.91 -7.58 -7.45
N SER A 81 -2.19 -8.36 -6.64
CA SER A 81 -2.75 -8.98 -5.43
C SER A 81 -3.24 -7.94 -4.41
N LEU A 82 -2.51 -6.83 -4.27
CA LEU A 82 -2.97 -5.70 -3.47
C LEU A 82 -4.22 -5.06 -4.07
N TRP A 83 -4.23 -4.84 -5.38
CA TRP A 83 -5.38 -4.29 -6.11
C TRP A 83 -6.64 -5.12 -5.87
N GLU A 84 -6.55 -6.43 -6.08
CA GLU A 84 -7.64 -7.36 -5.83
C GLU A 84 -8.12 -7.31 -4.37
N SER A 85 -7.21 -7.21 -3.39
CA SER A 85 -7.64 -7.08 -1.99
C SER A 85 -8.38 -5.77 -1.68
N ILE A 86 -7.98 -4.66 -2.29
CA ILE A 86 -8.65 -3.36 -2.09
C ILE A 86 -10.05 -3.39 -2.70
N PHE A 87 -10.19 -3.98 -3.90
CA PHE A 87 -11.41 -3.85 -4.69
C PHE A 87 -12.35 -5.06 -4.61
N ASN A 88 -11.86 -6.27 -4.32
CA ASN A 88 -12.72 -7.42 -4.04
C ASN A 88 -13.23 -7.45 -2.61
N GLN A 89 -12.66 -6.68 -1.67
CA GLN A 89 -13.33 -6.41 -0.39
C GLN A 89 -14.70 -5.74 -0.61
N SER A 90 -14.90 -4.99 -1.71
CA SER A 90 -16.20 -4.41 -2.06
C SER A 90 -17.19 -5.38 -2.75
N LEU A 91 -16.75 -6.58 -3.15
CA LEU A 91 -17.62 -7.62 -3.72
C LEU A 91 -18.06 -8.67 -2.69
N GLY A 92 -17.64 -8.52 -1.42
CA GLY A 92 -18.12 -9.32 -0.29
C GLY A 92 -19.42 -8.82 0.34
N GLU A 93 -19.91 -7.65 -0.05
CA GLU A 93 -21.21 -7.11 0.37
C GLU A 93 -22.16 -7.01 -0.84
N THR A 94 -22.63 -8.16 -1.34
CA THR A 94 -23.99 -8.36 -1.89
C THR A 94 -24.15 -9.79 -2.38
N ASN A 95 -24.67 -10.67 -1.51
CA ASN A 95 -25.70 -11.66 -1.82
C ASN A 95 -26.04 -12.48 -0.56
N TYR A 96 -26.57 -11.83 0.47
CA TYR A 96 -27.69 -12.41 1.21
C TYR A 96 -28.95 -11.79 0.62
N ILE A 97 -29.32 -12.23 -0.59
CA ILE A 97 -30.70 -12.05 -1.07
C ILE A 97 -31.54 -12.99 -0.22
N GLU A 98 -32.50 -12.39 0.49
CA GLU A 98 -33.63 -13.07 1.10
C GLU A 98 -34.17 -14.15 0.16
N SER A 99 -34.18 -15.39 0.63
CA SER A 99 -35.21 -16.33 0.24
C SER A 99 -36.00 -16.70 1.48
N SER A 100 -36.78 -15.72 1.95
CA SER A 100 -38.06 -16.05 2.56
C SER A 100 -39.03 -16.42 1.43
N LYS A 101 -39.29 -17.72 1.28
CA LYS A 101 -40.56 -18.28 0.78
C LYS A 101 -40.78 -19.55 1.61
N ASN A 102 -41.63 -19.43 2.63
CA ASN A 102 -43.02 -19.92 2.65
C ASN A 102 -43.08 -21.44 2.66
#